data_AF-A0A7R9JUD8-F1
#
_entry.id   AF-A0A7R9JUD8-F1
#
_cell.length_a   1.000
_cell.length_b   1.000
_cell.length_c   1.000
_cell.angle_alpha   90.00
_cell.angle_beta   90.00
_cell.angle_gamma   90.00
#
_symmetry.space_group_name_H-M   'P 1'
#
loop_
_entity.id
_entity.type
_entity.pdbx_description
1 polymer ?
#
loop_
_entity_poly.entity_id
_entity_poly.type
_entity_poly.pdbx_seq_one_letter_code
_entity_poly.pdbx_strand_id
1 'polypeptide(L)'
;MNTDILTKAILGDKFVEVRNRLGLNTNYSNSFLTEKVVEPNQKTYNWYHQKFRRVPTIDECYTDDAVCYMEANEQFKRDKSVDSEILSILRQRFEDCVLYEAPDEKVKCKHLFDQYNDATESWFTKYGDLGAYTNVKSAFMKQKHRMIWERRHGPVGSGMKEPL
;
A
#
# COMPACT_ATOMS: atom_id res chain seq x y z
N MET A 1 -5.28 33.72 24.94
CA MET A 1 -5.53 32.61 23.98
C MET A 1 -6.60 31.67 24.54
N ASN A 2 -7.84 32.12 24.70
CA ASN A 2 -8.95 31.28 25.20
C ASN A 2 -10.31 31.65 24.55
N THR A 3 -10.28 32.37 23.43
CA THR A 3 -11.48 32.75 22.67
C THR A 3 -11.86 31.68 21.64
N ASP A 4 -10.94 30.81 21.23
CA ASP A 4 -11.16 29.79 20.19
C ASP A 4 -11.87 28.53 20.72
N ILE A 5 -11.70 28.23 22.01
CA ILE A 5 -12.37 27.09 22.68
C ILE A 5 -13.84 27.43 22.95
N LEU A 6 -14.11 28.65 23.42
CA LEU A 6 -15.48 29.12 23.70
C LEU A 6 -16.29 29.35 22.40
N THR A 7 -15.65 29.80 21.32
CA THR A 7 -16.32 29.96 20.02
C THR A 7 -16.64 28.62 19.35
N LYS A 8 -15.78 27.60 19.46
CA LYS A 8 -16.06 26.24 18.98
C LYS A 8 -17.23 25.57 19.73
N ALA A 9 -17.34 25.77 21.04
CA ALA A 9 -18.46 25.22 21.83
C ALA A 9 -19.81 25.86 21.43
N ILE A 10 -19.86 27.19 21.28
CA ILE A 10 -21.09 27.92 20.91
C ILE A 10 -21.50 27.64 19.45
N LEU A 11 -20.54 27.47 18.53
CA LEU A 11 -20.81 27.08 17.14
C LEU A 11 -21.27 25.62 17.02
N GLY A 12 -20.72 24.72 17.84
CA GLY A 12 -21.13 23.31 17.91
C GLY A 12 -22.57 23.12 18.36
N ASP A 13 -22.98 23.81 19.43
CA ASP A 13 -24.35 23.73 19.96
C ASP A 13 -25.39 24.29 18.98
N LYS A 14 -25.09 25.43 18.34
CA LYS A 14 -25.98 26.02 17.31
C LYS A 14 -26.05 25.17 16.04
N PHE A 15 -24.97 24.48 15.66
CA PHE A 15 -24.96 23.60 14.50
C PHE A 15 -25.80 22.33 14.73
N VAL A 16 -25.73 21.73 15.93
CA VAL A 16 -26.57 20.59 16.32
C VAL A 16 -28.05 21.01 16.38
N GLU A 17 -28.35 22.21 16.89
CA GLU A 17 -29.72 22.72 16.95
C GLU A 17 -30.31 23.00 15.54
N VAL A 18 -29.53 23.58 14.63
CA VAL A 18 -29.95 23.81 13.23
C VAL A 18 -30.12 22.49 12.46
N ARG A 19 -29.25 21.50 12.69
CA ARG A 19 -29.38 20.15 12.12
C ARG A 19 -30.67 19.45 12.56
N ASN A 20 -31.00 19.53 13.86
CA ASN A 20 -32.22 18.95 14.42
C ASN A 20 -33.49 19.71 13.96
N ARG A 21 -33.42 21.05 13.84
CA ARG A 21 -34.54 21.92 13.45
C ARG A 21 -34.87 21.83 11.95
N LEU A 22 -33.88 21.57 11.09
CA LEU A 22 -34.10 21.33 9.66
C LEU A 22 -34.64 19.92 9.35
N GLY A 23 -34.86 19.07 10.37
CA GLY A 23 -35.37 17.71 10.16
C GLY A 23 -34.45 16.84 9.31
N LEU A 24 -33.22 17.29 9.03
CA LEU A 24 -32.19 16.59 8.30
C LEU A 24 -31.51 15.57 9.22
N ASN A 25 -32.31 14.70 9.82
CA ASN A 25 -31.86 13.40 10.27
C ASN A 25 -31.65 12.54 9.02
N THR A 26 -30.61 12.85 8.24
CA THR A 26 -30.20 12.13 7.02
C THR A 26 -29.85 10.67 7.27
N ASN A 27 -29.77 10.26 8.55
CA ASN A 27 -29.57 8.88 8.96
C ASN A 27 -30.81 8.00 8.68
N TYR A 28 -32.03 8.58 8.66
CA TYR A 28 -33.28 7.82 8.57
C TYR A 28 -33.58 7.30 7.14
N SER A 29 -33.11 8.01 6.10
CA SER A 29 -33.29 7.56 4.71
C SER A 29 -32.34 6.42 4.32
N ASN A 30 -31.10 6.47 4.82
CA ASN A 30 -30.08 5.47 4.47
C ASN A 30 -30.31 4.13 5.20
N SER A 31 -30.71 4.15 6.47
CA SER A 31 -31.10 2.92 7.18
C SER A 31 -32.33 2.28 6.54
N PHE A 32 -33.34 3.08 6.19
CA PHE A 32 -34.54 2.61 5.51
C PHE A 32 -34.24 1.94 4.16
N LEU A 33 -33.37 2.53 3.33
CA LEU A 33 -32.97 1.96 2.05
C LEU A 33 -32.20 0.63 2.23
N THR A 34 -31.30 0.57 3.20
CA THR A 34 -30.51 -0.64 3.47
C THR A 34 -31.42 -1.80 3.87
N GLU A 35 -32.33 -1.58 4.83
CA GLU A 35 -33.26 -2.58 5.35
C GLU A 35 -34.33 -3.00 4.34
N LYS A 36 -34.88 -2.05 3.57
CA LYS A 36 -36.05 -2.33 2.71
C LYS A 36 -35.69 -2.69 1.28
N VAL A 37 -34.53 -2.28 0.78
CA VAL A 37 -34.16 -2.46 -0.63
C VAL A 37 -32.92 -3.33 -0.79
N VAL A 38 -31.86 -3.08 -0.01
CA VAL A 38 -30.57 -3.76 -0.18
C VAL A 38 -30.60 -5.16 0.43
N GLU A 39 -30.87 -5.28 1.72
CA GLU A 39 -30.89 -6.55 2.46
C GLU A 39 -31.78 -7.64 1.83
N PRO A 40 -33.05 -7.37 1.46
CA PRO A 40 -33.91 -8.40 0.88
C PRO A 40 -33.51 -8.79 -0.55
N ASN A 41 -32.80 -7.92 -1.29
CA ASN A 41 -32.28 -8.23 -2.63
C ASN A 41 -30.86 -8.83 -2.60
N GLN A 42 -30.16 -8.78 -1.46
CA GLN A 42 -28.80 -9.25 -1.34
C GLN A 42 -28.77 -10.78 -1.25
N LYS A 43 -28.39 -11.44 -2.34
CA LYS A 43 -28.16 -12.88 -2.35
C LYS A 43 -26.92 -13.20 -1.51
N THR A 44 -27.08 -13.97 -0.45
CA THR A 44 -25.95 -14.45 0.34
C THR A 44 -25.34 -15.67 -0.35
N TYR A 45 -24.11 -15.52 -0.84
CA TYR A 45 -23.31 -16.62 -1.37
C TYR A 45 -21.90 -16.56 -0.78
N ASN A 46 -21.33 -17.74 -0.53
CA ASN A 46 -20.00 -17.82 0.05
C ASN A 46 -18.96 -17.56 -1.04
N TRP A 47 -18.03 -16.66 -0.78
CA TRP A 47 -16.85 -16.43 -1.62
C TRP A 47 -15.59 -16.67 -0.77
N TYR A 48 -14.55 -17.25 -1.37
CA TYR A 48 -13.32 -17.60 -0.68
C TYR A 48 -12.13 -16.89 -1.32
N HIS A 49 -11.17 -16.51 -0.48
CA HIS A 49 -9.90 -15.98 -0.96
C HIS A 49 -9.08 -17.10 -1.58
N GLN A 50 -8.64 -16.90 -2.82
CA GLN A 50 -7.78 -17.85 -3.52
C GLN A 50 -6.42 -17.95 -2.82
N LYS A 51 -5.99 -19.18 -2.53
CA LYS A 51 -4.69 -19.46 -1.93
C LYS A 51 -3.80 -20.13 -2.97
N PHE A 52 -2.70 -19.47 -3.31
CA PHE A 52 -1.70 -20.02 -4.22
C PHE A 52 -0.58 -20.69 -3.41
N ARG A 53 -0.24 -21.93 -3.78
CA ARG A 53 0.97 -22.59 -3.29
C ARG A 53 2.20 -21.93 -3.91
N ARG A 54 3.32 -21.97 -3.18
CA ARG A 54 4.61 -21.52 -3.71
C ARG A 54 5.14 -22.53 -4.73
N VAL A 55 5.78 -21.99 -5.77
CA VAL A 55 6.49 -22.68 -6.85
C VAL A 55 8.00 -22.48 -6.60
N PRO A 56 8.87 -23.39 -7.05
CA PRO A 56 10.32 -23.14 -7.07
C PRO A 56 10.67 -21.81 -7.75
N THR A 57 11.72 -21.16 -7.25
CA THR A 57 12.21 -19.88 -7.76
C THR A 57 13.12 -20.09 -8.99
N ILE A 58 13.45 -18.99 -9.68
CA ILE A 58 14.17 -19.05 -10.97
C ILE A 58 15.59 -19.59 -10.87
N ASP A 59 16.20 -19.54 -9.69
CA ASP A 59 17.54 -20.02 -9.38
C ASP A 59 17.64 -21.55 -9.27
N GLU A 60 16.55 -22.21 -8.90
CA GLU A 60 16.47 -23.68 -8.85
C GLU A 60 16.16 -24.30 -10.22
N CYS A 61 15.71 -23.47 -11.16
CA CYS A 61 15.22 -23.87 -12.46
C CYS A 61 16.36 -24.15 -13.46
N TYR A 62 16.21 -25.17 -14.29
CA TYR A 62 17.09 -25.36 -15.45
C TYR A 62 16.83 -24.30 -16.53
N THR A 63 17.84 -24.00 -17.34
CA THR A 63 17.78 -22.93 -18.34
C THR A 63 16.89 -23.25 -19.54
N ASP A 64 16.73 -24.54 -19.85
CA ASP A 64 15.99 -25.11 -20.96
C ASP A 64 14.54 -25.48 -20.59
N ASP A 65 14.21 -25.56 -19.30
CA ASP A 65 12.85 -25.85 -18.84
C ASP A 65 11.95 -24.60 -18.91
N ALA A 66 11.13 -24.56 -19.96
CA ALA A 66 10.17 -23.49 -20.17
C ALA A 66 8.99 -23.54 -19.18
N VAL A 67 8.60 -24.72 -18.68
CA VAL A 67 7.43 -24.86 -17.78
C VAL A 67 7.77 -24.27 -16.42
N CYS A 68 8.90 -24.68 -15.85
CA CYS A 68 9.40 -24.14 -14.60
C CYS A 68 9.62 -22.61 -14.69
N TYR A 69 10.17 -22.11 -15.80
CA TYR A 69 10.29 -20.66 -16.03
C TYR A 69 8.94 -19.94 -16.01
N MET A 70 7.92 -20.49 -16.66
CA MET A 70 6.60 -19.87 -16.76
C MET A 70 5.91 -19.82 -15.40
N GLU A 71 5.95 -20.92 -14.63
CA GLU A 71 5.36 -20.95 -13.29
C GLU A 71 6.03 -19.95 -12.34
N ALA A 72 7.36 -19.89 -12.35
CA ALA A 72 8.14 -18.94 -11.56
C ALA A 72 7.85 -17.48 -11.97
N ASN A 73 7.70 -17.21 -13.28
CA ASN A 73 7.39 -15.88 -13.78
C ASN A 73 5.97 -15.44 -13.39
N GLU A 74 4.99 -16.34 -13.42
CA GLU A 74 3.63 -16.04 -12.97
C GLU A 74 3.55 -15.85 -11.45
N GLN A 75 4.37 -16.56 -10.66
CA GLN A 75 4.51 -16.24 -9.25
C GLN A 75 5.13 -14.85 -9.04
N PHE A 76 6.20 -14.52 -9.75
CA PHE A 76 6.84 -13.20 -9.66
C PHE A 76 5.88 -12.05 -9.98
N LYS A 77 5.04 -12.19 -11.03
CA LYS A 77 4.04 -11.17 -11.38
C LYS A 77 3.00 -10.99 -10.28
N ARG A 78 2.50 -12.10 -9.70
CA ARG A 78 1.54 -12.05 -8.59
C ARG A 78 2.14 -11.38 -7.35
N ASP A 79 3.36 -11.76 -6.98
CA ASP A 79 4.05 -11.14 -5.84
C ASP A 79 4.31 -9.65 -6.10
N LYS A 80 4.62 -9.24 -7.35
CA LYS A 80 4.72 -7.82 -7.72
C LYS A 80 3.41 -7.06 -7.54
N SER A 81 2.29 -7.64 -7.97
CA SER A 81 0.97 -7.02 -7.76
C SER A 81 0.65 -6.87 -6.27
N VAL A 82 0.93 -7.89 -5.46
CA VAL A 82 0.74 -7.84 -4.00
C VAL A 82 1.61 -6.74 -3.38
N ASP A 83 2.89 -6.67 -3.75
CA ASP A 83 3.81 -5.65 -3.24
C ASP A 83 3.36 -4.22 -3.62
N SER A 84 2.79 -4.03 -4.81
CA SER A 84 2.21 -2.76 -5.24
C SER A 84 0.96 -2.37 -4.44
N GLU A 85 0.09 -3.33 -4.10
CA GLU A 85 -1.07 -3.07 -3.25
C GLU A 85 -0.66 -2.75 -1.80
N ILE A 86 0.42 -3.36 -1.30
CA ILE A 86 0.98 -3.02 0.01
C ILE A 86 1.39 -1.54 0.06
N LEU A 87 2.05 -1.04 -0.99
CA LEU A 87 2.38 0.39 -1.08
C LEU A 87 1.14 1.27 -1.14
N SER A 88 0.11 0.86 -1.88
CA SER A 88 -1.16 1.59 -1.95
C SER A 88 -1.81 1.73 -0.56
N ILE A 89 -1.83 0.65 0.23
CA ILE A 89 -2.36 0.65 1.60
C ILE A 89 -1.55 1.58 2.51
N LEU A 90 -0.22 1.53 2.44
CA LEU A 90 0.64 2.41 3.25
C LEU A 90 0.46 3.88 2.87
N ARG A 91 0.31 4.17 1.58
CA ARG A 91 0.03 5.53 1.09
C ARG A 91 -1.31 6.04 1.62
N GLN A 92 -2.37 5.21 1.53
CA GLN A 92 -3.69 5.56 2.04
C GLN A 92 -3.66 5.87 3.54
N ARG A 93 -2.94 5.06 4.34
CA ARG A 93 -2.79 5.33 5.79
C ARG A 93 -2.11 6.66 6.07
N PHE A 94 -1.10 7.02 5.28
CA PHE A 94 -0.44 8.31 5.41
C PHE A 94 -1.37 9.46 5.02
N GLU A 95 -2.08 9.35 3.90
CA GLU A 95 -3.07 10.33 3.44
C GLU A 95 -4.19 10.54 4.48
N ASP A 96 -4.72 9.46 5.06
CA ASP A 96 -5.73 9.50 6.12
C ASP A 96 -5.19 10.24 7.35
N CYS A 97 -3.97 9.94 7.79
CA CYS A 97 -3.35 10.63 8.92
C CYS A 97 -3.21 12.14 8.69
N VAL A 98 -2.75 12.53 7.49
CA VAL A 98 -2.61 13.95 7.11
C VAL A 98 -3.96 14.66 7.15
N LEU A 99 -5.03 13.98 6.72
CA LEU A 99 -6.38 14.55 6.72
C LEU A 99 -6.91 14.80 8.15
N TYR A 100 -6.69 13.86 9.08
CA TYR A 100 -7.22 13.96 10.44
C TYR A 100 -6.42 14.88 11.37
N GLU A 101 -5.10 15.01 11.16
CA GLU A 101 -4.19 15.70 12.08
C GLU A 101 -3.78 17.12 11.66
N ALA A 102 -4.30 17.63 10.54
CA ALA A 102 -4.05 19.00 10.10
C ALA A 102 -4.46 20.02 11.19
N PRO A 103 -3.59 20.99 11.58
CA PRO A 103 -2.38 21.48 10.90
C PRO A 103 -1.02 20.96 11.44
N ASP A 104 -1.01 19.99 12.37
CA ASP A 104 0.21 19.46 13.00
C ASP A 104 0.67 18.13 12.37
N GLU A 105 0.32 17.90 11.10
CA GLU A 105 0.49 16.61 10.42
C GLU A 105 1.94 16.14 10.38
N LYS A 106 2.89 17.08 10.29
CA LYS A 106 4.32 16.79 10.11
C LYS A 106 4.94 16.05 11.29
N VAL A 107 4.47 16.32 12.51
CA VAL A 107 5.04 15.70 13.71
C VAL A 107 4.36 14.36 13.98
N LYS A 108 3.03 14.32 13.88
CA LYS A 108 2.25 13.12 14.23
C LYS A 108 2.35 12.02 13.17
N CYS A 109 2.30 12.36 11.90
CA CYS A 109 2.28 11.39 10.80
C CYS A 109 3.67 10.94 10.33
N LYS A 110 4.75 11.44 10.95
CA LYS A 110 6.14 11.11 10.56
C LYS A 110 6.41 9.61 10.50
N HIS A 111 5.97 8.86 11.50
CA HIS A 111 6.21 7.42 11.58
C HIS A 111 5.56 6.61 10.44
N LEU A 112 4.41 7.08 9.91
CA LEU A 112 3.75 6.45 8.76
C LEU A 112 4.47 6.82 7.45
N PHE A 113 4.96 8.06 7.37
CA PHE A 113 5.75 8.51 6.24
C PHE A 113 7.07 7.75 6.12
N ASP A 114 7.78 7.56 7.23
CA ASP A 114 9.03 6.79 7.28
C ASP A 114 8.79 5.33 6.83
N GLN A 115 7.73 4.67 7.34
CA GLN A 115 7.33 3.32 6.89
C GLN A 115 7.00 3.27 5.40
N TYR A 116 6.32 4.29 4.87
CA TYR A 116 6.00 4.36 3.44
C TYR A 116 7.28 4.52 2.59
N ASN A 117 8.23 5.35 3.04
CA ASN A 117 9.50 5.54 2.34
C ASN A 117 10.33 4.25 2.35
N ASP A 118 10.49 3.60 3.50
CA ASP A 118 11.23 2.34 3.62
C ASP A 118 10.63 1.25 2.71
N ALA A 119 9.31 1.15 2.65
CA ALA A 119 8.61 0.23 1.78
C ALA A 119 8.79 0.59 0.29
N THR A 120 8.74 1.88 -0.04
CA THR A 120 8.93 2.39 -1.41
C THR A 120 10.35 2.13 -1.91
N GLU A 121 11.35 2.37 -1.08
CA GLU A 121 12.76 2.07 -1.37
C GLU A 121 12.99 0.58 -1.59
N SER A 122 12.39 -0.27 -0.73
CA SER A 122 12.44 -1.73 -0.86
C SER A 122 11.80 -2.21 -2.17
N TRP A 123 10.63 -1.66 -2.51
CA TRP A 123 9.92 -1.97 -3.76
C TRP A 123 10.72 -1.52 -4.98
N PHE A 124 11.26 -0.30 -4.97
CA PHE A 124 12.06 0.24 -6.08
C PHE A 124 13.36 -0.53 -6.26
N THR A 125 13.99 -0.96 -5.18
CA THR A 125 15.18 -1.82 -5.23
C THR A 125 14.89 -3.14 -5.96
N LYS A 126 13.72 -3.76 -5.73
CA LYS A 126 13.34 -5.01 -6.39
C LYS A 126 12.86 -4.82 -7.82
N TYR A 127 11.98 -3.84 -8.07
CA TYR A 127 11.23 -3.71 -9.34
C TYR A 127 11.62 -2.52 -10.21
N GLY A 128 12.34 -1.54 -9.68
CA GLY A 128 12.77 -0.35 -10.42
C GLY A 128 13.70 -0.69 -11.59
N ASP A 129 13.70 0.16 -12.63
CA ASP A 129 14.58 0.09 -13.80
C ASP A 129 14.56 -1.22 -14.62
N LEU A 130 13.58 -2.11 -14.39
CA LEU A 130 13.43 -3.38 -15.12
C LEU A 130 12.73 -3.23 -16.49
N GLY A 131 12.34 -2.00 -16.87
CA GLY A 131 11.62 -1.71 -18.12
C GLY A 131 10.13 -2.10 -18.10
N ALA A 132 9.45 -1.95 -19.24
CA ALA A 132 8.03 -2.29 -19.36
C ALA A 132 7.78 -3.81 -19.32
N TYR A 133 8.63 -4.59 -19.99
CA TYR A 133 8.53 -6.05 -20.05
C TYR A 133 9.31 -6.71 -18.90
N THR A 134 8.89 -6.46 -17.66
CA THR A 134 9.57 -7.02 -16.49
C THR A 134 9.35 -8.52 -16.38
N ASN A 135 10.45 -9.28 -16.31
CA ASN A 135 10.43 -10.73 -16.10
C ASN A 135 11.18 -11.13 -14.82
N VAL A 136 10.93 -12.34 -14.34
CA VAL A 136 11.67 -12.91 -13.20
C VAL A 136 13.18 -12.99 -13.47
N LYS A 137 13.58 -13.29 -14.71
CA LYS A 137 14.99 -13.33 -15.14
C LYS A 137 15.69 -11.96 -15.00
N SER A 138 15.04 -10.88 -15.42
CA SER A 138 15.62 -9.53 -15.30
C SER A 138 15.75 -9.10 -13.84
N ALA A 139 14.75 -9.41 -13.01
CA ALA A 139 14.81 -9.15 -11.57
C ALA A 139 15.95 -9.92 -10.89
N PHE A 140 16.12 -11.20 -11.25
CA PHE A 140 17.21 -12.03 -10.74
C PHE A 140 18.59 -11.50 -11.16
N MET A 141 18.76 -11.06 -12.42
CA MET A 141 20.01 -10.45 -12.86
C MET A 141 20.31 -9.12 -12.16
N LYS A 142 19.28 -8.31 -11.86
CA LYS A 142 19.41 -7.10 -11.03
C LYS A 142 19.89 -7.43 -9.62
N GLN A 143 19.29 -8.44 -8.99
CA GLN A 143 19.71 -8.92 -7.67
C GLN A 143 21.16 -9.39 -7.68
N LYS A 144 21.55 -10.18 -8.68
CA LYS A 144 22.93 -10.65 -8.86
C LYS A 144 23.91 -9.50 -9.04
N HIS A 145 23.54 -8.48 -9.82
CA HIS A 145 24.37 -7.29 -10.00
C HIS A 145 24.61 -6.57 -8.67
N ARG A 146 23.56 -6.39 -7.85
CA ARG A 146 23.67 -5.80 -6.51
C ARG A 146 24.61 -6.61 -5.61
N MET A 147 24.46 -7.93 -5.55
CA MET A 147 25.33 -8.79 -4.72
C MET A 147 26.80 -8.74 -5.16
N ILE A 148 27.06 -8.71 -6.47
CA ILE A 148 28.42 -8.59 -7.00
C ILE A 148 29.02 -7.23 -6.65
N TRP A 149 28.23 -6.16 -6.73
CA TRP A 149 28.65 -4.83 -6.34
C TRP A 149 28.96 -4.77 -4.84
N GLU A 150 28.09 -5.34 -3.99
CA GLU A 150 28.27 -5.36 -2.53
C GLU A 150 29.54 -6.09 -2.13
N ARG A 151 29.84 -7.21 -2.80
CA ARG A 151 31.08 -7.96 -2.60
C ARG A 151 32.34 -7.13 -2.92
N ARG A 152 32.27 -6.20 -3.87
CA ARG A 152 33.44 -5.38 -4.30
C ARG A 152 33.61 -4.14 -3.44
N HIS A 153 32.53 -3.45 -3.13
CA HIS A 153 32.60 -2.09 -2.58
C HIS A 153 32.09 -1.98 -1.14
N GLY A 154 31.37 -2.98 -0.62
CA GLY A 154 30.72 -2.93 0.69
C GLY A 154 29.21 -2.69 0.57
N PRO A 155 28.51 -2.30 1.64
CA PRO A 155 27.06 -2.07 1.57
C PRO A 155 26.73 -0.96 0.57
N VAL A 156 25.61 -1.11 -0.16
CA VAL A 156 25.15 -0.11 -1.14
C VAL A 156 25.07 1.27 -0.49
N GLY A 157 25.75 2.25 -1.07
CA GLY A 157 25.85 3.62 -0.53
C GLY A 157 27.21 3.99 0.08
N SER A 158 28.13 3.03 0.29
CA SER A 158 29.46 3.31 0.88
C SER A 158 30.50 3.92 -0.08
N GLY A 159 30.10 4.28 -1.30
CA GLY A 159 31.01 4.74 -2.35
C GLY A 159 31.89 3.63 -2.95
N MET A 160 32.48 3.89 -4.13
CA MET A 160 33.45 2.97 -4.72
C MET A 160 34.78 3.08 -3.99
N LYS A 161 35.36 1.95 -3.58
CA LYS A 161 36.76 1.90 -3.15
C LYS A 161 37.64 2.30 -4.33
N GLU A 162 38.65 3.14 -4.08
CA GLU A 162 39.64 3.49 -5.10
C GLU A 162 40.28 2.20 -5.64
N PRO A 163 40.48 2.09 -6.97
CA PRO A 163 41.24 0.99 -7.51
C PRO A 163 42.68 1.08 -6.96
N LEU A 164 43.14 -0.01 -6.34
CA LEU A 164 44.52 -0.19 -5.91
C LEU A 164 45.50 -0.01 -7.08
#